data_AF-A0A8H2VUI1-F1
#
_entry.id   AF-A0A8H2VUI1-F1
#
_cell.length_a   1.000
_cell.length_b   1.000
_cell.length_c   1.000
_cell.angle_alpha   90.00
_cell.angle_beta   90.00
_cell.angle_gamma   90.00
#
_symmetry.space_group_name_H-M   'P 1'
#
loop_
_entity.id
_entity.type
_entity.pdbx_description
1 polymer ?
#
loop_
_entity_poly.entity_id
_entity_poly.type
_entity_poly.pdbx_seq_one_letter_code
_entity_poly.pdbx_strand_id
1 'polypeptide(L)'
;MATECAVCHNCGIEVRLCSQCRSHEYCGNDCQTRDWPTHKASCMRQNFILRVDLSPRYLTNPRVTRTISCPATASFADLHNALQVSFGWKSCHLHHFRVLDHSETMGSDSILSPRSILFMISAPGMLPEEATAEPIKCSSRTLLHQVLDSKATKGKTIHYQYDYGDNWEHVIICGGRADPTANFVVLGGEGHGCAEDVGGHSGWNDLIKAYEADRPTIEQQELMTWFEETALNKDPGGLRGAAKYKWDKDGINAVLEGLNMPEIREKAVSILLISLAKESWFDEVYASVLGKLRSKAAVKEVTEGASAVKHVEKSIHKYSVIIVTDTAIMEPQYFTINEHLVHYVNSGGTLIFGFLMPSFADPHTFDCYFRKIWGPLNWKSGNYIRDTYKPNSQTNLPPHFQGQLKSYSMKAVSLENVKPEDRVYCGGGRQQSPAIFAKYGSGSNGSKQGHVGWLGDVNMEEGMTALLLAMCGL
;
A
#
# COMPACT_ATOMS: atom_id res chain seq x y z
N MET A 1 3.38 -17.13 -37.38
CA MET A 1 3.46 -18.46 -36.75
C MET A 1 2.04 -18.95 -36.58
N ALA A 2 1.76 -20.23 -36.89
CA ALA A 2 0.43 -20.78 -36.65
C ALA A 2 0.17 -20.78 -35.13
N THR A 3 -0.95 -20.21 -34.70
CA THR A 3 -1.39 -20.27 -33.31
C THR A 3 -1.84 -21.68 -33.00
N GLU A 4 -1.33 -22.25 -31.91
CA GLU A 4 -1.55 -23.63 -31.50
C GLU A 4 -2.14 -23.65 -30.09
N CYS A 5 -3.23 -24.40 -29.89
CA CYS A 5 -3.83 -24.54 -28.57
C CYS A 5 -2.88 -25.29 -27.63
N ALA A 6 -2.61 -24.73 -26.45
CA ALA A 6 -1.72 -25.29 -25.43
C ALA A 6 -2.16 -26.66 -24.86
N VAL A 7 -3.36 -27.13 -25.22
CA VAL A 7 -3.98 -28.34 -24.65
C VAL A 7 -4.28 -29.40 -25.70
N CYS A 8 -4.87 -29.00 -26.83
CA CYS A 8 -5.27 -29.94 -27.88
C CYS A 8 -4.39 -29.89 -29.12
N HIS A 9 -3.38 -29.01 -29.15
CA HIS A 9 -2.40 -28.89 -30.23
C HIS A 9 -3.02 -28.64 -31.62
N ASN A 10 -4.27 -28.18 -31.65
CA ASN A 10 -4.96 -27.94 -32.90
C ASN A 10 -4.46 -26.62 -33.52
N CYS A 11 -3.98 -26.70 -34.76
CA CYS A 11 -3.37 -25.60 -35.49
C CYS A 11 -4.39 -24.91 -36.41
N GLY A 12 -4.29 -23.58 -36.56
CA GLY A 12 -5.09 -22.84 -37.55
C GLY A 12 -6.49 -22.41 -37.11
N ILE A 13 -6.78 -22.45 -35.81
CA ILE A 13 -8.02 -21.92 -35.21
C ILE A 13 -7.70 -20.59 -34.50
N GLU A 14 -8.68 -19.68 -34.43
CA GLU A 14 -8.60 -18.47 -33.62
C GLU A 14 -8.46 -18.87 -32.13
N VAL A 15 -7.27 -18.63 -31.57
CA VAL A 15 -6.99 -18.90 -30.15
C VAL A 15 -7.21 -17.66 -29.31
N ARG A 16 -7.61 -17.87 -28.06
CA ARG A 16 -7.76 -16.85 -27.03
C ARG A 16 -6.65 -17.00 -26.01
N LEU A 17 -6.05 -15.88 -25.63
CA LEU A 17 -5.07 -15.87 -24.53
C LEU A 17 -5.78 -16.00 -23.18
N CYS A 18 -5.13 -16.67 -22.22
CA CYS A 18 -5.56 -16.64 -20.82
C CYS A 18 -5.79 -15.18 -20.37
N SER A 19 -6.97 -14.90 -19.83
CA SER A 19 -7.38 -13.54 -19.46
C SER A 19 -6.56 -12.93 -18.33
N GLN A 20 -5.90 -13.76 -17.51
CA GLN A 20 -5.04 -13.32 -16.42
C GLN A 20 -3.58 -13.13 -16.86
N CYS A 21 -2.88 -14.21 -17.21
CA CYS A 21 -1.44 -14.19 -17.51
C CYS A 21 -1.10 -13.80 -18.96
N ARG A 22 -2.04 -14.01 -19.89
CA ARG A 22 -1.84 -13.87 -21.35
C ARG A 22 -0.67 -14.69 -21.94
N SER A 23 -0.21 -15.74 -21.26
CA SER A 23 0.89 -16.59 -21.74
C SER A 23 0.44 -17.93 -22.35
N HIS A 24 -0.78 -18.40 -22.06
CA HIS A 24 -1.35 -19.62 -22.65
C HIS A 24 -2.39 -19.27 -23.70
N GLU A 25 -2.41 -20.03 -24.80
CA GLU A 25 -3.36 -19.93 -25.91
C GLU A 25 -4.35 -21.10 -25.88
N TYR A 26 -5.65 -20.80 -25.93
CA TYR A 26 -6.72 -21.80 -25.92
C TYR A 26 -7.64 -21.61 -27.12
N CYS A 27 -7.97 -22.69 -27.83
CA CYS A 27 -8.96 -22.65 -28.91
C CYS A 27 -10.42 -22.45 -28.41
N GLY A 28 -10.64 -22.48 -27.09
CA GLY A 28 -11.96 -22.28 -26.48
C GLY A 28 -11.94 -22.51 -24.96
N ASN A 29 -13.07 -22.20 -24.32
CA ASN A 29 -13.22 -22.29 -22.86
C ASN A 29 -12.98 -23.71 -22.34
N ASP A 30 -13.36 -24.75 -23.08
CA ASP A 30 -13.19 -26.14 -22.65
C ASP A 30 -11.71 -26.52 -22.47
N CYS A 31 -10.84 -26.08 -23.38
CA CYS A 31 -9.41 -26.29 -23.26
C CYS A 31 -8.85 -25.49 -22.08
N GLN A 32 -9.29 -24.25 -21.89
CA GLN A 32 -8.89 -23.46 -20.73
C GLN A 32 -9.31 -24.11 -19.40
N THR A 33 -10.55 -24.59 -19.29
CA THR A 33 -11.06 -25.27 -18.09
C THR A 33 -10.29 -26.55 -17.79
N ARG A 34 -9.87 -27.29 -18.83
CA ARG A 34 -9.05 -28.49 -18.70
C ARG A 34 -7.63 -28.21 -18.22
N ASP A 35 -7.01 -27.12 -18.70
CA ASP A 35 -5.67 -26.71 -18.29
C ASP A 35 -5.65 -25.99 -16.94
N TRP A 36 -6.77 -25.37 -16.53
CA TRP A 36 -6.81 -24.54 -15.34
C TRP A 36 -6.29 -25.20 -14.05
N PRO A 37 -6.58 -26.48 -13.72
CA PRO A 37 -6.05 -27.12 -12.53
C PRO A 37 -4.52 -27.10 -12.43
N THR A 38 -3.81 -27.21 -13.56
CA THR A 38 -2.35 -27.19 -13.66
C THR A 38 -1.82 -25.78 -13.90
N HIS A 39 -2.48 -25.00 -14.75
CA HIS A 39 -2.06 -23.65 -15.12
C HIS A 39 -2.23 -22.62 -13.98
N LYS A 40 -3.26 -22.75 -13.13
CA LYS A 40 -3.58 -21.74 -12.10
C LYS A 40 -2.39 -21.40 -11.19
N ALA A 41 -1.54 -22.37 -10.87
CA ALA A 41 -0.41 -22.21 -9.97
C ALA A 41 0.74 -21.41 -10.60
N SER A 42 0.85 -21.44 -11.93
CA SER A 42 1.87 -20.73 -12.71
C SER A 42 1.29 -19.59 -13.55
N CYS A 43 0.01 -19.24 -13.36
CA CYS A 43 -0.71 -18.23 -14.13
C CYS A 43 -0.29 -16.82 -13.72
N MET A 44 0.92 -16.42 -14.11
CA MET A 44 1.48 -15.11 -13.84
C MET A 44 1.72 -14.33 -15.13
N ARG A 45 1.32 -13.05 -15.12
CA ARG A 45 1.52 -12.18 -16.27
C ARG A 45 2.97 -11.75 -16.33
N GLN A 46 3.60 -11.92 -17.49
CA GLN A 46 5.00 -11.53 -17.73
C GLN A 46 5.27 -10.07 -17.31
N ASN A 47 6.38 -9.86 -16.63
CA ASN A 47 6.81 -8.53 -16.22
C ASN A 47 7.08 -7.64 -17.45
N PHE A 48 7.02 -6.33 -17.26
CA PHE A 48 7.46 -5.35 -18.25
C PHE A 48 8.92 -5.02 -18.03
N ILE A 49 9.71 -4.92 -19.11
CA ILE A 49 11.04 -4.33 -19.04
C ILE A 49 10.90 -2.83 -19.32
N LEU A 50 11.02 -2.01 -18.29
CA LEU A 50 10.98 -0.55 -18.42
C LEU A 50 12.41 -0.01 -18.49
N ARG A 51 12.71 0.76 -19.53
CA ARG A 51 13.92 1.56 -19.63
C ARG A 51 13.59 2.97 -19.17
N VAL A 52 14.31 3.43 -18.16
CA VAL A 52 14.12 4.71 -17.50
C VAL A 52 15.37 5.54 -17.69
N ASP A 53 15.19 6.74 -18.22
CA ASP A 53 16.28 7.69 -18.46
C ASP A 53 15.97 9.02 -17.76
N LEU A 54 16.88 9.47 -16.90
CA LEU A 54 16.71 10.70 -16.13
C LEU A 54 17.27 11.89 -16.93
N SER A 55 16.38 12.84 -17.23
CA SER A 55 16.68 14.07 -17.95
C SER A 55 17.59 13.87 -19.19
N PRO A 56 17.24 12.98 -20.16
CA PRO A 56 18.09 12.56 -21.29
C PRO A 56 18.78 13.68 -22.07
N ARG A 57 18.12 14.83 -22.18
CA ARG A 57 18.62 16.00 -22.89
C ARG A 57 19.77 16.69 -22.17
N TYR A 58 19.80 16.61 -20.85
CA TYR A 58 20.66 17.41 -19.99
C TYR A 58 21.73 16.57 -19.28
N LEU A 59 21.45 15.28 -19.03
CA LEU A 59 22.38 14.36 -18.38
C LEU A 59 22.96 13.40 -19.41
N THR A 60 24.04 13.80 -20.06
CA THR A 60 24.67 13.05 -21.16
C THR A 60 26.01 12.41 -20.78
N ASN A 61 26.67 12.88 -19.72
CA ASN A 61 27.96 12.36 -19.29
C ASN A 61 28.23 12.57 -17.78
N PRO A 62 27.96 11.56 -16.92
CA PRO A 62 27.34 10.28 -17.26
C PRO A 62 25.85 10.45 -17.58
N ARG A 63 25.32 9.56 -18.41
CA ARG A 63 23.86 9.39 -18.49
C ARG A 63 23.40 8.63 -17.25
N VAL A 64 22.23 9.00 -16.70
CA VAL A 64 21.68 8.36 -15.50
C VAL A 64 20.46 7.53 -15.89
N THR A 65 20.64 6.20 -15.97
CA THR A 65 19.58 5.29 -16.46
C THR A 65 19.40 4.06 -15.60
N ARG A 66 18.18 3.50 -15.63
CA ARG A 66 17.87 2.20 -15.02
C ARG A 66 16.96 1.39 -15.96
N THR A 67 17.26 0.11 -16.12
CA THR A 67 16.39 -0.87 -16.78
C THR A 67 15.79 -1.77 -15.71
N ILE A 68 14.47 -1.76 -15.58
CA ILE A 68 13.75 -2.37 -14.46
C ILE A 68 12.76 -3.40 -15.00
N SER A 69 12.80 -4.63 -14.46
CA SER A 69 11.73 -5.61 -14.60
C SER A 69 10.62 -5.26 -13.61
N CYS A 70 9.43 -4.98 -14.12
CA CYS A 70 8.30 -4.48 -13.34
C CYS A 70 7.12 -5.47 -13.40
N PRO A 71 6.55 -5.89 -12.26
CA PRO A 71 5.38 -6.77 -12.24
C PRO A 71 4.21 -6.15 -13.02
N ALA A 72 3.62 -6.90 -13.94
CA ALA A 72 2.56 -6.34 -14.79
C ALA A 72 1.33 -5.87 -13.99
N THR A 73 1.08 -6.49 -12.84
CA THR A 73 0.01 -6.19 -11.88
C THR A 73 0.38 -5.12 -10.85
N ALA A 74 1.60 -4.58 -10.88
CA ALA A 74 1.98 -3.46 -10.03
C ALA A 74 1.19 -2.20 -10.40
N SER A 75 0.96 -1.34 -9.42
CA SER A 75 0.36 -0.03 -9.61
C SER A 75 1.41 1.03 -9.97
N PHE A 76 0.97 2.19 -10.46
CA PHE A 76 1.87 3.33 -10.68
C PHE A 76 2.43 3.91 -9.37
N ALA A 77 1.75 3.70 -8.22
CA ALA A 77 2.31 4.01 -6.92
C ALA A 77 3.47 3.06 -6.55
N ASP A 78 3.36 1.77 -6.89
CA ASP A 78 4.44 0.81 -6.68
C ASP A 78 5.63 1.13 -7.61
N LEU A 79 5.35 1.54 -8.86
CA LEU A 79 6.37 2.03 -9.79
C LEU A 79 7.08 3.28 -9.26
N HIS A 80 6.36 4.23 -8.66
CA HIS A 80 6.96 5.40 -7.99
C HIS A 80 7.98 4.96 -6.93
N ASN A 81 7.59 4.06 -6.02
CA ASN A 81 8.50 3.56 -4.99
C ASN A 81 9.73 2.87 -5.58
N ALA A 82 9.54 2.06 -6.63
CA ALA A 82 10.65 1.39 -7.31
C ALA A 82 11.60 2.39 -7.99
N LEU A 83 11.08 3.47 -8.58
CA LEU A 83 11.89 4.54 -9.19
C LEU A 83 12.69 5.28 -8.11
N GLN A 84 12.07 5.64 -6.98
CA GLN A 84 12.75 6.30 -5.87
C GLN A 84 13.96 5.49 -5.38
N VAL A 85 13.79 4.18 -5.16
CA VAL A 85 14.89 3.29 -4.78
C VAL A 85 15.92 3.16 -5.90
N SER A 86 15.48 2.98 -7.14
CA SER A 86 16.38 2.75 -8.29
C SER A 86 17.30 3.94 -8.58
N PHE A 87 16.84 5.17 -8.30
CA PHE A 87 17.60 6.40 -8.51
C PHE A 87 18.21 6.97 -7.23
N GLY A 88 18.01 6.32 -6.07
CA GLY A 88 18.62 6.71 -4.79
C GLY A 88 17.95 7.90 -4.11
N TRP A 89 16.67 8.13 -4.38
CA TRP A 89 15.87 9.23 -3.81
C TRP A 89 15.05 8.83 -2.60
N LYS A 90 14.49 9.83 -1.92
CA LYS A 90 13.89 9.71 -0.59
C LYS A 90 12.38 9.91 -0.57
N SER A 91 11.77 10.14 -1.74
CA SER A 91 10.33 10.32 -1.89
C SER A 91 9.78 11.49 -1.06
N CYS A 92 10.56 12.56 -0.91
CA CYS A 92 10.20 13.75 -0.12
C CYS A 92 9.42 14.81 -0.92
N HIS A 93 9.31 14.66 -2.25
CA HIS A 93 8.63 15.64 -3.11
C HIS A 93 7.38 15.08 -3.81
N LEU A 94 6.58 16.02 -4.33
CA LEU A 94 5.44 15.72 -5.20
C LEU A 94 5.88 15.06 -6.50
N HIS A 95 5.01 14.24 -7.07
CA HIS A 95 5.27 13.57 -8.33
C HIS A 95 3.98 13.29 -9.11
N HIS A 96 4.15 13.02 -10.40
CA HIS A 96 3.09 12.43 -11.22
C HIS A 96 3.68 11.74 -12.45
N PHE A 97 2.84 10.96 -13.13
CA PHE A 97 3.14 10.42 -14.44
C PHE A 97 2.26 11.09 -15.50
N ARG A 98 2.84 11.39 -16.67
CA ARG A 98 2.12 11.78 -17.89
C ARG A 98 2.28 10.66 -18.91
N VAL A 99 1.16 10.16 -19.42
CA VAL A 99 1.17 9.22 -20.55
C VAL A 99 0.97 10.04 -21.82
N LEU A 100 1.94 10.00 -22.73
CA LEU A 100 2.00 10.91 -23.87
C LEU A 100 1.53 10.20 -25.15
N ASP A 101 1.05 10.97 -26.12
CA ASP A 101 0.64 10.44 -27.43
C ASP A 101 1.81 10.37 -28.43
N HIS A 102 3.03 10.16 -27.95
CA HIS A 102 4.21 9.96 -28.80
C HIS A 102 5.12 8.86 -28.24
N SER A 103 6.17 8.53 -28.99
CA SER A 103 7.20 7.55 -28.62
C SER A 103 8.60 8.17 -28.48
N GLU A 104 8.70 9.51 -28.44
CA GLU A 104 9.98 10.20 -28.21
C GLU A 104 10.66 9.81 -26.91
N THR A 105 11.99 9.73 -26.96
CA THR A 105 12.82 9.17 -25.89
C THR A 105 13.73 10.19 -25.22
N MET A 106 13.77 11.42 -25.74
CA MET A 106 14.71 12.45 -25.27
C MET A 106 14.12 13.36 -24.19
N GLY A 107 12.87 13.16 -23.76
CA GLY A 107 12.24 14.06 -22.79
C GLY A 107 11.82 15.38 -23.44
N SER A 108 11.35 16.37 -22.68
CA SER A 108 10.77 17.60 -23.25
C SER A 108 11.80 18.55 -23.86
N ASP A 109 11.56 19.05 -25.09
CA ASP A 109 12.39 20.08 -25.75
C ASP A 109 12.20 21.49 -25.14
N SER A 110 11.07 21.74 -24.46
CA SER A 110 10.76 22.99 -23.77
C SER A 110 9.58 22.78 -22.81
N ILE A 111 9.58 23.48 -21.67
CA ILE A 111 8.44 23.55 -20.74
C ILE A 111 7.18 24.12 -21.44
N LEU A 112 7.37 24.92 -22.50
CA LEU A 112 6.31 25.64 -23.21
C LEU A 112 5.76 24.92 -24.45
N SER A 113 6.27 23.73 -24.79
CA SER A 113 5.76 22.95 -25.91
C SER A 113 4.82 21.86 -25.38
N PRO A 114 3.50 22.07 -25.33
CA PRO A 114 2.58 21.07 -24.81
C PRO A 114 2.60 19.85 -25.74
N ARG A 115 3.24 18.79 -25.27
CA ARG A 115 3.12 17.47 -25.91
C ARG A 115 1.72 16.95 -25.65
N SER A 116 1.12 16.27 -26.61
CA SER A 116 -0.21 15.69 -26.44
C SER A 116 -0.19 14.69 -25.29
N ILE A 117 -0.76 15.08 -24.15
CA ILE A 117 -0.94 14.22 -22.97
C ILE A 117 -2.26 13.46 -23.16
N LEU A 118 -2.20 12.13 -23.12
CA LEU A 118 -3.40 11.30 -23.16
C LEU A 118 -4.13 11.33 -21.82
N PHE A 119 -3.39 11.17 -20.73
CA PHE A 119 -3.89 11.30 -19.36
C PHE A 119 -2.72 11.37 -18.37
N MET A 120 -3.02 11.86 -17.18
CA MET A 120 -2.11 11.89 -16.05
C MET A 120 -2.44 10.79 -15.03
N ILE A 121 -1.44 10.37 -14.28
CA ILE A 121 -1.58 9.42 -13.18
C ILE A 121 -0.90 10.02 -11.94
N SER A 122 -1.64 10.21 -10.86
CA SER A 122 -1.12 10.82 -9.63
C SER A 122 -1.85 10.30 -8.39
N ALA A 123 -1.29 10.53 -7.21
CA ALA A 123 -1.97 10.21 -5.95
C ALA A 123 -3.09 11.25 -5.68
N PRO A 124 -4.15 10.90 -4.96
CA PRO A 124 -5.19 11.87 -4.58
C PRO A 124 -4.60 13.06 -3.82
N GLY A 125 -4.94 14.29 -4.23
CA GLY A 125 -4.46 15.52 -3.59
C GLY A 125 -3.04 15.97 -3.98
N MET A 126 -2.37 15.28 -4.91
CA MET A 126 -1.00 15.63 -5.36
C MET A 126 -0.96 16.57 -6.57
N LEU A 127 -2.13 16.89 -7.14
CA LEU A 127 -2.30 17.86 -8.21
C LEU A 127 -3.31 18.92 -7.75
N PRO A 128 -3.12 20.21 -8.12
CA PRO A 128 -4.11 21.24 -7.82
C PRO A 128 -5.45 20.88 -8.49
N GLU A 129 -6.57 21.04 -7.77
CA GLU A 129 -7.93 20.75 -8.28
C GLU A 129 -8.29 21.55 -9.55
N GLU A 130 -7.57 22.64 -9.83
CA GLU A 130 -7.86 23.60 -10.89
C GLU A 130 -6.97 23.44 -12.16
N ALA A 131 -5.99 22.53 -12.18
CA ALA A 131 -4.80 22.71 -13.02
C ALA A 131 -4.68 21.89 -14.32
N THR A 132 -5.58 20.96 -14.68
CA THR A 132 -5.36 20.12 -15.87
C THR A 132 -6.66 19.85 -16.64
N ALA A 133 -6.68 20.14 -17.95
CA ALA A 133 -7.78 19.77 -18.84
C ALA A 133 -7.81 18.25 -19.11
N GLU A 134 -6.72 17.56 -18.79
CA GLU A 134 -6.47 16.16 -19.06
C GLU A 134 -7.10 15.23 -18.01
N PRO A 135 -7.56 14.02 -18.40
CA PRO A 135 -8.06 13.06 -17.43
C PRO A 135 -6.98 12.64 -16.42
N ILE A 136 -7.32 12.64 -15.12
CA ILE A 136 -6.43 12.16 -14.04
C ILE A 136 -6.89 10.78 -13.56
N LYS A 137 -5.93 9.85 -13.45
CA LYS A 137 -6.13 8.52 -12.84
C LYS A 137 -5.37 8.41 -11.52
N CYS A 138 -5.90 7.61 -10.59
CA CYS A 138 -5.28 7.37 -9.30
C CYS A 138 -4.11 6.38 -9.41
N SER A 139 -2.92 6.77 -8.93
CA SER A 139 -1.68 5.99 -9.03
C SER A 139 -1.75 4.62 -8.33
N SER A 140 -2.42 4.52 -7.18
CA SER A 140 -2.58 3.26 -6.43
C SER A 140 -3.61 2.29 -7.05
N ARG A 141 -4.45 2.78 -7.97
CA ARG A 141 -5.51 2.00 -8.63
C ARG A 141 -5.24 1.68 -10.10
N THR A 142 -4.32 2.42 -10.72
CA THR A 142 -3.95 2.23 -12.12
C THR A 142 -2.80 1.23 -12.18
N LEU A 143 -3.01 0.09 -12.84
CA LEU A 143 -2.02 -0.96 -12.96
C LEU A 143 -1.18 -0.81 -14.22
N LEU A 144 0.08 -1.25 -14.18
CA LEU A 144 1.00 -1.14 -15.32
C LEU A 144 0.42 -1.80 -16.57
N HIS A 145 -0.16 -3.01 -16.45
CA HIS A 145 -0.76 -3.68 -17.60
C HIS A 145 -1.99 -2.96 -18.18
N GLN A 146 -2.69 -2.10 -17.43
CA GLN A 146 -3.82 -1.34 -17.95
C GLN A 146 -3.36 -0.22 -18.88
N VAL A 147 -2.12 0.26 -18.71
CA VAL A 147 -1.52 1.31 -19.52
C VAL A 147 -0.63 0.71 -20.60
N LEU A 148 0.31 -0.16 -20.23
CA LEU A 148 1.34 -0.65 -21.15
C LEU A 148 0.84 -1.69 -22.16
N ASP A 149 -0.29 -2.38 -21.89
CA ASP A 149 -0.95 -3.27 -22.87
C ASP A 149 -2.14 -2.64 -23.60
N SER A 150 -2.58 -1.45 -23.19
CA SER A 150 -3.72 -0.80 -23.82
C SER A 150 -3.37 -0.40 -25.25
N LYS A 151 -4.28 -0.64 -26.20
CA LYS A 151 -4.08 -0.29 -27.62
C LYS A 151 -3.76 1.20 -27.82
N ALA A 152 -4.32 2.08 -26.99
CA ALA A 152 -4.13 3.52 -27.09
C ALA A 152 -2.74 3.99 -26.63
N THR A 153 -2.09 3.24 -25.74
CA THR A 153 -0.89 3.68 -24.99
C THR A 153 0.30 2.74 -25.14
N LYS A 154 0.12 1.57 -25.75
CA LYS A 154 1.20 0.61 -26.00
C LYS A 154 2.25 1.24 -26.92
N GLY A 155 3.52 1.17 -26.50
CA GLY A 155 4.65 1.73 -27.24
C GLY A 155 4.80 3.24 -27.12
N LYS A 156 3.94 3.91 -26.34
CA LYS A 156 4.04 5.34 -26.05
C LYS A 156 4.97 5.60 -24.87
N THR A 157 5.48 6.83 -24.81
CA THR A 157 6.36 7.30 -23.74
C THR A 157 5.54 7.69 -22.50
N ILE A 158 6.07 7.35 -21.33
CA ILE A 158 5.57 7.82 -20.04
C ILE A 158 6.62 8.77 -19.47
N HIS A 159 6.23 9.98 -19.08
CA HIS A 159 7.10 10.89 -18.33
C HIS A 159 6.74 10.78 -16.85
N TYR A 160 7.72 10.50 -16.01
CA TYR A 160 7.59 10.58 -14.56
C TYR A 160 8.31 11.84 -14.08
N GLN A 161 7.54 12.81 -13.59
CA GLN A 161 8.08 14.04 -13.02
C GLN A 161 8.12 13.90 -11.50
N TYR A 162 9.30 14.11 -10.92
CA TYR A 162 9.53 14.13 -9.48
C TYR A 162 10.13 15.46 -9.09
N ASP A 163 9.66 16.00 -7.97
CA ASP A 163 9.99 17.34 -7.49
C ASP A 163 9.57 18.46 -8.45
N TYR A 164 8.59 19.26 -8.05
CA TYR A 164 8.11 20.36 -8.88
C TYR A 164 9.02 21.60 -8.78
N GLY A 165 9.92 21.65 -7.79
CA GLY A 165 10.98 22.65 -7.71
C GLY A 165 12.09 22.34 -8.70
N ASP A 166 12.74 21.19 -8.54
CA ASP A 166 13.89 20.77 -9.36
C ASP A 166 13.50 20.22 -10.74
N ASN A 167 12.23 19.85 -10.92
CA ASN A 167 11.65 19.38 -12.18
C ASN A 167 12.41 18.17 -12.78
N TRP A 168 12.67 17.15 -11.97
CA TRP A 168 13.31 15.93 -12.46
C TRP A 168 12.38 15.16 -13.39
N GLU A 169 12.78 15.00 -14.65
CA GLU A 169 12.02 14.29 -15.67
C GLU A 169 12.62 12.91 -15.93
N HIS A 170 11.83 11.85 -15.80
CA HIS A 170 12.23 10.52 -16.25
C HIS A 170 11.42 10.13 -17.44
N VAL A 171 12.13 9.70 -18.48
CA VAL A 171 11.55 9.18 -19.70
C VAL A 171 11.51 7.67 -19.58
N ILE A 172 10.29 7.13 -19.50
CA ILE A 172 10.03 5.70 -19.30
C ILE A 172 9.47 5.10 -20.59
N ILE A 173 10.13 4.05 -21.06
CA ILE A 173 9.75 3.31 -22.27
C ILE A 173 9.67 1.82 -21.95
N CYS A 174 8.61 1.17 -22.41
CA CYS A 174 8.50 -0.28 -22.34
C CYS A 174 9.36 -0.94 -23.44
N GLY A 175 10.50 -1.49 -23.04
CA GLY A 175 11.46 -2.17 -23.93
C GLY A 175 11.12 -3.64 -24.22
N GLY A 176 10.16 -4.24 -23.52
CA GLY A 176 9.75 -5.62 -23.77
C GLY A 176 9.09 -6.30 -22.57
N ARG A 177 9.16 -7.64 -22.56
CA ARG A 177 8.65 -8.52 -21.51
C ARG A 177 9.78 -9.30 -20.86
N ALA A 178 9.60 -9.65 -19.59
CA ALA A 178 10.49 -10.54 -18.84
C ALA A 178 9.68 -11.67 -18.20
N ASP A 179 10.37 -12.67 -17.67
CA ASP A 179 9.75 -13.71 -16.87
C ASP A 179 8.98 -13.10 -15.69
N PRO A 180 7.84 -13.70 -15.32
CA PRO A 180 7.01 -13.18 -14.23
C PRO A 180 7.75 -13.27 -12.90
N THR A 181 7.75 -12.18 -12.16
CA THR A 181 8.21 -12.12 -10.76
C THR A 181 7.34 -11.12 -10.01
N ALA A 182 7.14 -11.36 -8.71
CA ALA A 182 6.40 -10.43 -7.85
C ALA A 182 7.18 -9.13 -7.57
N ASN A 183 8.51 -9.14 -7.73
CA ASN A 183 9.38 -8.05 -7.33
C ASN A 183 9.77 -7.15 -8.50
N PHE A 184 10.02 -5.89 -8.19
CA PHE A 184 10.78 -5.02 -9.09
C PHE A 184 12.25 -5.43 -9.04
N VAL A 185 12.88 -5.56 -10.20
CA VAL A 185 14.29 -5.95 -10.28
C VAL A 185 15.00 -5.04 -11.27
N VAL A 186 16.03 -4.33 -10.83
CA VAL A 186 16.91 -3.60 -11.74
C VAL A 186 17.81 -4.61 -12.45
N LEU A 187 17.75 -4.59 -13.79
CA LEU A 187 18.47 -5.47 -14.68
C LEU A 187 19.80 -4.85 -15.14
N GLY A 188 19.86 -3.53 -15.24
CA GLY A 188 21.03 -2.77 -15.71
C GLY A 188 20.78 -1.27 -15.65
N GLY A 189 21.77 -0.48 -16.04
CA GLY A 189 21.75 0.97 -15.90
C GLY A 189 23.14 1.59 -16.00
N GLU A 190 23.18 2.91 -15.87
CA GLU A 190 24.40 3.72 -15.92
C GLU A 190 24.25 4.92 -14.98
N GLY A 191 25.38 5.42 -14.46
CA GLY A 191 25.46 6.71 -13.80
C GLY A 191 25.02 6.70 -12.34
N HIS A 192 25.72 7.52 -11.56
CA HIS A 192 25.41 7.82 -10.18
C HIS A 192 24.03 8.49 -10.05
N GLY A 193 23.30 8.22 -8.97
CA GLY A 193 22.01 8.87 -8.69
C GLY A 193 22.17 10.36 -8.39
N CYS A 194 21.23 11.19 -8.86
CA CYS A 194 21.27 12.64 -8.63
C CYS A 194 20.91 12.99 -7.18
N ALA A 195 21.53 14.02 -6.62
CA ALA A 195 21.23 14.52 -5.29
C ALA A 195 19.81 15.12 -5.19
N GLU A 196 19.13 14.87 -4.07
CA GLU A 196 17.91 15.59 -3.69
C GLU A 196 18.20 17.08 -3.49
N ASP A 197 17.28 17.96 -3.89
CA ASP A 197 17.32 19.42 -3.70
C ASP A 197 18.54 20.16 -4.30
N VAL A 198 19.22 19.57 -5.28
CA VAL A 198 20.45 20.16 -5.87
C VAL A 198 20.16 21.28 -6.88
N GLY A 199 18.89 21.56 -7.20
CA GLY A 199 18.52 22.55 -8.22
C GLY A 199 18.40 21.93 -9.62
N GLY A 200 17.88 20.71 -9.69
CA GLY A 200 17.59 20.01 -10.94
C GLY A 200 18.84 19.63 -11.74
N HIS A 201 18.65 19.40 -13.04
CA HIS A 201 19.74 18.94 -13.91
C HIS A 201 20.90 19.93 -13.99
N SER A 202 20.64 21.23 -13.88
CA SER A 202 21.68 22.27 -13.94
C SER A 202 22.56 22.22 -12.69
N GLY A 203 21.96 22.24 -11.51
CA GLY A 203 22.71 22.16 -10.26
C GLY A 203 23.47 20.85 -10.11
N TRP A 204 22.90 19.72 -10.58
CA TRP A 204 23.63 18.45 -10.60
C TRP A 204 24.86 18.47 -11.52
N ASN A 205 24.73 19.06 -12.72
CA ASN A 205 25.87 19.21 -13.63
C ASN A 205 26.95 20.14 -13.03
N ASP A 206 26.56 21.18 -12.32
CA ASP A 206 27.50 22.07 -11.64
C ASP A 206 28.18 21.40 -10.44
N LEU A 207 27.46 20.54 -9.71
CA LEU A 207 28.04 19.69 -8.67
C LEU A 207 29.07 18.71 -9.24
N ILE A 208 28.78 18.04 -10.36
CA ILE A 208 29.75 17.18 -11.05
C ILE A 208 31.00 17.98 -11.43
N LYS A 209 30.84 19.17 -12.04
CA LYS A 209 31.98 20.03 -12.38
C LYS A 209 32.81 20.43 -11.16
N ALA A 210 32.16 20.67 -10.01
CA ALA A 210 32.86 20.99 -8.77
C ALA A 210 33.77 19.83 -8.30
N TYR A 211 33.26 18.59 -8.36
CA TYR A 211 34.02 17.39 -7.99
C TYR A 211 35.11 16.99 -9.00
N GLU A 212 35.01 17.47 -10.25
CA GLU A 212 36.01 17.29 -11.30
C GLU A 212 37.10 18.35 -11.30
N ALA A 213 36.88 19.48 -10.64
CA ALA A 213 37.83 20.58 -10.64
C ALA A 213 39.08 20.24 -9.81
N ASP A 214 40.26 20.32 -10.43
CA ASP A 214 41.54 20.21 -9.72
C ASP A 214 41.70 21.29 -8.63
N ARG A 215 41.09 22.46 -8.85
CA ARG A 215 41.07 23.61 -7.94
C ARG A 215 39.67 24.25 -7.94
N PRO A 216 38.75 23.78 -7.08
CA PRO A 216 37.38 24.29 -7.06
C PRO A 216 37.33 25.75 -6.59
N THR A 217 36.47 26.56 -7.20
CA THR A 217 36.17 27.93 -6.78
C THR A 217 35.47 27.96 -5.41
N ILE A 218 35.32 29.15 -4.80
CA ILE A 218 34.58 29.29 -3.53
C ILE A 218 33.14 28.78 -3.68
N GLU A 219 32.44 29.18 -4.74
CA GLU A 219 31.07 28.71 -5.03
C GLU A 219 31.00 27.19 -5.22
N GLN A 220 32.00 26.60 -5.89
CA GLN A 220 32.08 25.14 -6.04
C GLN A 220 32.33 24.45 -4.69
N GLN A 221 33.19 25.01 -3.84
CA GLN A 221 33.43 24.47 -2.50
C GLN A 221 32.18 24.56 -1.61
N GLU A 222 31.41 25.66 -1.70
CA GLU A 222 30.14 25.82 -1.01
C GLU A 222 29.10 24.79 -1.48
N LEU A 223 28.99 24.57 -2.80
CA LEU A 223 28.11 23.55 -3.36
C LEU A 223 28.51 22.12 -2.96
N MET A 224 29.82 21.83 -2.94
CA MET A 224 30.35 20.55 -2.44
C MET A 224 30.02 20.35 -0.96
N THR A 225 30.22 21.39 -0.14
CA THR A 225 29.93 21.37 1.30
C THR A 225 28.44 21.12 1.53
N TRP A 226 27.57 21.81 0.79
CA TRP A 226 26.13 21.56 0.84
C TRP A 226 25.80 20.10 0.54
N PHE A 227 26.40 19.48 -0.49
CA PHE A 227 26.16 18.07 -0.79
C PHE A 227 26.67 17.15 0.32
N GLU A 228 27.86 17.41 0.85
CA GLU A 228 28.50 16.59 1.89
C GLU A 228 27.80 16.69 3.25
N GLU A 229 27.14 17.81 3.55
CA GLU A 229 26.55 18.06 4.86
C GLU A 229 25.02 17.94 4.84
N THR A 230 24.36 18.42 3.79
CA THR A 230 22.91 18.71 3.79
C THR A 230 22.08 17.74 2.95
N ALA A 231 22.56 17.31 1.78
CA ALA A 231 21.75 16.50 0.86
C ALA A 231 21.33 15.15 1.47
N LEU A 232 20.03 14.81 1.34
CA LEU A 232 19.44 13.64 2.01
C LEU A 232 19.98 12.30 1.49
N ASN A 233 20.45 12.27 0.25
CA ASN A 233 21.02 11.09 -0.42
C ASN A 233 22.49 11.29 -0.80
N LYS A 234 23.23 12.06 0.00
CA LYS A 234 24.65 12.34 -0.22
C LYS A 234 25.53 11.10 -0.38
N ASP A 235 26.39 11.15 -1.38
CA ASP A 235 27.48 10.20 -1.62
C ASP A 235 28.65 10.93 -2.32
N PRO A 236 29.48 11.67 -1.55
CA PRO A 236 30.62 12.40 -2.12
C PRO A 236 31.71 11.47 -2.68
N GLY A 237 31.77 10.22 -2.21
CA GLY A 237 32.68 9.21 -2.77
C GLY A 237 32.28 8.82 -4.20
N GLY A 238 30.97 8.73 -4.44
CA GLY A 238 30.37 8.41 -5.72
C GLY A 238 30.60 9.44 -6.83
N LEU A 239 30.99 10.69 -6.51
CA LEU A 239 31.24 11.73 -7.53
C LEU A 239 32.71 11.92 -7.91
N ARG A 240 33.65 11.19 -7.29
CA ARG A 240 35.08 11.38 -7.54
C ARG A 240 35.60 10.54 -8.71
N GLY A 241 36.16 11.22 -9.71
CA GLY A 241 36.82 10.57 -10.85
C GLY A 241 35.89 9.60 -11.59
N ALA A 242 36.34 8.36 -11.78
CA ALA A 242 35.53 7.33 -12.46
C ALA A 242 34.34 6.81 -11.63
N ALA A 243 34.23 7.17 -10.34
CA ALA A 243 33.13 6.71 -9.49
C ALA A 243 31.76 7.26 -9.95
N LYS A 244 31.71 8.42 -10.62
CA LYS A 244 30.47 9.04 -11.11
C LYS A 244 29.70 8.17 -12.13
N TYR A 245 30.39 7.23 -12.78
CA TYR A 245 29.78 6.26 -13.70
C TYR A 245 29.24 5.02 -12.99
N LYS A 246 29.64 4.80 -11.72
CA LYS A 246 29.28 3.62 -10.94
C LYS A 246 27.93 3.80 -10.26
N TRP A 247 27.28 2.67 -10.04
CA TRP A 247 26.03 2.55 -9.32
C TRP A 247 25.94 1.12 -8.75
N ASP A 248 25.20 0.95 -7.66
CA ASP A 248 25.13 -0.32 -6.93
C ASP A 248 23.86 -1.10 -7.30
N LYS A 249 23.98 -1.97 -8.32
CA LYS A 249 22.86 -2.81 -8.76
C LYS A 249 22.38 -3.74 -7.65
N ASP A 250 23.30 -4.37 -6.93
CA ASP A 250 22.98 -5.40 -5.94
C ASP A 250 22.40 -4.77 -4.68
N GLY A 251 22.95 -3.65 -4.22
CA GLY A 251 22.38 -2.86 -3.13
C GLY A 251 20.98 -2.32 -3.45
N ILE A 252 20.76 -1.82 -4.66
CA ILE A 252 19.43 -1.39 -5.11
C ILE A 252 18.46 -2.58 -5.09
N ASN A 253 18.84 -3.72 -5.66
CA ASN A 253 17.98 -4.90 -5.69
C ASN A 253 17.70 -5.46 -4.28
N ALA A 254 18.67 -5.40 -3.35
CA ALA A 254 18.44 -5.78 -1.96
C ALA A 254 17.38 -4.91 -1.28
N VAL A 255 17.36 -3.60 -1.56
CA VAL A 255 16.30 -2.70 -1.06
C VAL A 255 14.96 -2.99 -1.75
N LEU A 256 14.97 -3.26 -3.06
CA LEU A 256 13.76 -3.60 -3.81
C LEU A 256 13.14 -4.95 -3.38
N GLU A 257 13.95 -5.93 -2.99
CA GLU A 257 13.47 -7.18 -2.38
C GLU A 257 12.75 -6.90 -1.05
N GLY A 258 13.28 -5.97 -0.25
CA GLY A 258 12.64 -5.49 0.97
C GLY A 258 11.33 -4.73 0.75
N LEU A 259 11.07 -4.22 -0.46
CA LEU A 259 9.77 -3.65 -0.83
C LEU A 259 8.68 -4.70 -1.04
N ASN A 260 9.00 -6.00 -0.85
CA ASN A 260 8.13 -7.17 -0.87
C ASN A 260 6.70 -6.86 -1.32
N MET A 261 6.48 -6.92 -2.63
CA MET A 261 5.15 -6.97 -3.19
C MET A 261 4.62 -8.37 -2.89
N PRO A 262 3.60 -8.53 -2.02
CA PRO A 262 3.10 -9.85 -1.69
C PRO A 262 2.71 -10.56 -2.98
N GLU A 263 3.30 -11.72 -3.22
CA GLU A 263 2.84 -12.67 -4.22
C GLU A 263 1.32 -12.75 -4.14
N ILE A 264 0.66 -12.40 -5.24
CA ILE A 264 -0.79 -12.46 -5.41
C ILE A 264 -1.50 -11.53 -4.40
N ARG A 265 -1.98 -10.37 -4.87
CA ARG A 265 -3.07 -9.64 -4.16
C ARG A 265 -4.31 -10.55 -4.10
N GLU A 266 -4.36 -11.48 -3.16
CA GLU A 266 -5.56 -11.64 -2.35
C GLU A 266 -5.81 -10.26 -1.76
N LYS A 267 -6.87 -9.59 -2.26
CA LYS A 267 -7.37 -8.27 -1.85
C LYS A 267 -6.57 -7.61 -0.72
N ALA A 268 -5.71 -6.64 -1.07
CA ALA A 268 -5.03 -5.80 -0.08
C ALA A 268 -6.03 -5.39 1.02
N VAL A 269 -5.72 -5.74 2.27
CA VAL A 269 -6.59 -5.46 3.41
C VAL A 269 -6.83 -3.96 3.47
N SER A 270 -8.10 -3.59 3.46
CA SER A 270 -8.55 -2.21 3.48
C SER A 270 -9.24 -1.95 4.80
N ILE A 271 -8.78 -0.93 5.53
CA ILE A 271 -9.24 -0.65 6.89
C ILE A 271 -9.87 0.74 6.91
N LEU A 272 -11.06 0.84 7.50
CA LEU A 272 -11.69 2.11 7.85
C LEU A 272 -11.54 2.34 9.37
N LEU A 273 -10.88 3.42 9.77
CA LEU A 273 -10.90 3.92 11.14
C LEU A 273 -12.03 4.94 11.28
N ILE A 274 -12.90 4.75 12.27
CA ILE A 274 -13.97 5.67 12.64
C ILE A 274 -13.58 6.32 13.96
N SER A 275 -13.28 7.62 13.90
CA SER A 275 -12.70 8.40 14.99
C SER A 275 -13.46 9.70 15.22
N LEU A 276 -14.72 9.59 15.65
CA LEU A 276 -15.71 10.67 15.69
C LEU A 276 -15.49 11.68 16.83
N ALA A 277 -14.83 11.25 17.90
CA ALA A 277 -14.37 12.09 19.01
C ALA A 277 -12.86 11.92 19.21
N LYS A 278 -12.10 12.08 18.12
CA LYS A 278 -10.65 11.96 18.13
C LYS A 278 -10.01 13.06 18.97
N GLU A 279 -9.30 12.65 20.01
CA GLU A 279 -8.49 13.54 20.85
C GLU A 279 -7.25 14.05 20.09
N SER A 280 -6.81 15.28 20.39
CA SER A 280 -5.67 15.90 19.69
C SER A 280 -4.35 15.14 19.83
N TRP A 281 -4.18 14.41 20.94
CA TRP A 281 -3.01 13.60 21.26
C TRP A 281 -3.12 12.13 20.76
N PHE A 282 -4.24 11.75 20.14
CA PHE A 282 -4.49 10.37 19.70
C PHE A 282 -3.38 9.84 18.78
N ASP A 283 -3.00 10.62 17.76
CA ASP A 283 -2.02 10.19 16.76
C ASP A 283 -0.63 9.99 17.37
N GLU A 284 -0.25 10.81 18.35
CA GLU A 284 1.02 10.71 19.06
C GLU A 284 1.07 9.43 19.91
N VAL A 285 0.04 9.22 20.73
CA VAL A 285 -0.04 8.06 21.64
C VAL A 285 -0.09 6.74 20.86
N TYR A 286 -0.80 6.71 19.73
CA TYR A 286 -0.98 5.50 18.94
C TYR A 286 -0.12 5.44 17.67
N ALA A 287 0.87 6.32 17.52
CA ALA A 287 1.72 6.42 16.33
C ALA A 287 2.32 5.07 15.89
N SER A 288 2.81 4.29 16.86
CA SER A 288 3.44 2.99 16.62
C SER A 288 2.47 1.96 16.01
N VAL A 289 1.28 1.81 16.60
CA VAL A 289 0.27 0.85 16.11
C VAL A 289 -0.35 1.32 14.79
N LEU A 290 -0.61 2.62 14.64
CA LEU A 290 -1.13 3.21 13.40
C LEU A 290 -0.12 3.09 12.26
N GLY A 291 1.18 3.29 12.55
CA GLY A 291 2.27 3.09 11.60
C GLY A 291 2.35 1.63 11.12
N LYS A 292 2.27 0.67 12.05
CA LYS A 292 2.22 -0.76 11.71
C LYS A 292 1.02 -1.13 10.85
N LEU A 293 -0.17 -0.62 11.16
CA LEU A 293 -1.37 -0.82 10.33
C LEU A 293 -1.19 -0.22 8.93
N ARG A 294 -0.75 1.04 8.83
CA ARG A 294 -0.55 1.74 7.56
C ARG A 294 0.55 1.11 6.71
N SER A 295 1.54 0.47 7.32
CA SER A 295 2.60 -0.25 6.60
C SER A 295 2.11 -1.56 5.95
N LYS A 296 1.00 -2.13 6.42
CA LYS A 296 0.49 -3.45 5.99
C LYS A 296 -0.88 -3.39 5.30
N ALA A 297 -1.61 -2.29 5.44
CA ALA A 297 -2.97 -2.15 4.94
C ALA A 297 -3.26 -0.75 4.40
N ALA A 298 -4.24 -0.67 3.49
CA ALA A 298 -4.79 0.60 3.05
C ALA A 298 -5.74 1.14 4.12
N VAL A 299 -5.24 2.02 4.99
CA VAL A 299 -6.00 2.61 6.10
C VAL A 299 -6.60 3.95 5.68
N LYS A 300 -7.91 4.12 5.84
CA LYS A 300 -8.61 5.40 5.71
C LYS A 300 -9.24 5.74 7.06
N GLU A 301 -9.01 6.95 7.54
CA GLU A 301 -9.65 7.47 8.75
C GLU A 301 -10.76 8.46 8.38
N VAL A 302 -11.85 8.44 9.15
CA VAL A 302 -12.94 9.41 9.09
C VAL A 302 -13.20 9.95 10.50
N THR A 303 -13.22 11.26 10.62
CA THR A 303 -13.43 11.98 11.90
C THR A 303 -14.76 12.72 11.96
N GLU A 304 -15.48 12.79 10.84
CA GLU A 304 -16.76 13.49 10.73
C GLU A 304 -17.91 12.50 10.52
N GLY A 305 -19.03 12.71 11.23
CA GLY A 305 -20.20 11.83 11.19
C GLY A 305 -20.78 11.62 9.79
N ALA A 306 -20.97 12.69 9.02
CA ALA A 306 -21.52 12.60 7.66
C ALA A 306 -20.61 11.82 6.70
N SER A 307 -19.28 11.99 6.85
CA SER A 307 -18.28 11.23 6.10
C SER A 307 -18.30 9.74 6.51
N ALA A 308 -18.40 9.47 7.81
CA ALA A 308 -18.50 8.11 8.33
C ALA A 308 -19.72 7.37 7.78
N VAL A 309 -20.92 7.98 7.77
CA VAL A 309 -22.12 7.38 7.15
C VAL A 309 -21.84 6.98 5.69
N LYS A 310 -21.36 7.92 4.87
CA LYS A 310 -21.07 7.69 3.44
C LYS A 310 -20.05 6.56 3.21
N HIS A 311 -19.08 6.42 4.11
CA HIS A 311 -18.06 5.38 4.03
C HIS A 311 -18.58 4.01 4.49
N VAL A 312 -19.38 3.95 5.55
CA VAL A 312 -19.94 2.70 6.08
C VAL A 312 -21.06 2.17 5.18
N GLU A 313 -21.90 3.02 4.58
CA GLU A 313 -22.90 2.61 3.57
C GLU A 313 -22.27 1.82 2.40
N LYS A 314 -21.04 2.20 2.00
CA LYS A 314 -20.32 1.58 0.89
C LYS A 314 -19.33 0.50 1.34
N SER A 315 -19.34 0.12 2.62
CA SER A 315 -18.28 -0.68 3.25
C SER A 315 -18.24 -2.14 2.81
N ILE A 316 -19.38 -2.78 2.54
CA ILE A 316 -19.52 -4.23 2.27
C ILE A 316 -18.59 -4.73 1.15
N HIS A 317 -18.22 -3.85 0.22
CA HIS A 317 -17.30 -4.18 -0.88
C HIS A 317 -15.98 -3.41 -0.85
N LYS A 318 -15.85 -2.45 0.07
CA LYS A 318 -14.75 -1.47 0.09
C LYS A 318 -13.75 -1.69 1.21
N TYR A 319 -14.19 -2.14 2.38
CA TYR A 319 -13.35 -2.34 3.56
C TYR A 319 -13.39 -3.80 4.01
N SER A 320 -12.23 -4.37 4.28
CA SER A 320 -12.09 -5.70 4.88
C SER A 320 -12.30 -5.66 6.39
N VAL A 321 -11.94 -4.52 7.01
CA VAL A 321 -12.03 -4.30 8.46
C VAL A 321 -12.52 -2.87 8.71
N ILE A 322 -13.39 -2.71 9.71
CA ILE A 322 -13.72 -1.41 10.28
C ILE A 322 -13.25 -1.41 11.73
N ILE A 323 -12.60 -0.33 12.16
CA ILE A 323 -12.16 -0.14 13.55
C ILE A 323 -12.82 1.12 14.08
N VAL A 324 -13.49 1.02 15.22
CA VAL A 324 -14.06 2.16 15.94
C VAL A 324 -13.16 2.48 17.12
N THR A 325 -12.68 3.72 17.16
CA THR A 325 -11.58 4.11 18.05
C THR A 325 -12.03 4.82 19.32
N ASP A 326 -13.28 5.30 19.37
CA ASP A 326 -13.79 6.12 20.47
C ASP A 326 -15.27 5.84 20.75
N THR A 327 -15.74 6.43 21.85
CA THR A 327 -17.06 6.21 22.43
C THR A 327 -18.17 6.99 21.76
N ALA A 328 -17.86 7.98 20.92
CA ALA A 328 -18.88 8.82 20.31
C ALA A 328 -19.85 8.00 19.47
N ILE A 329 -19.42 6.86 18.91
CA ILE A 329 -20.30 5.91 18.22
C ILE A 329 -21.53 5.48 19.03
N MET A 330 -21.49 5.56 20.36
CA MET A 330 -22.58 5.18 21.26
C MET A 330 -23.61 6.31 21.44
N GLU A 331 -23.33 7.52 20.99
CA GLU A 331 -24.23 8.66 21.10
C GLU A 331 -25.42 8.52 20.14
N PRO A 332 -26.62 9.02 20.52
CA PRO A 332 -27.84 8.86 19.71
C PRO A 332 -27.72 9.36 18.28
N GLN A 333 -26.95 10.43 18.03
CA GLN A 333 -26.80 11.01 16.69
C GLN A 333 -26.10 10.10 15.67
N TYR A 334 -25.38 9.06 16.13
CA TYR A 334 -24.69 8.11 15.24
C TYR A 334 -25.42 6.78 15.10
N PHE A 335 -26.71 6.71 15.51
CA PHE A 335 -27.54 5.51 15.38
C PHE A 335 -27.54 4.93 13.96
N THR A 336 -27.62 5.77 12.92
CA THR A 336 -27.57 5.33 11.52
C THR A 336 -26.25 4.66 11.16
N ILE A 337 -25.11 5.15 11.68
CA ILE A 337 -23.81 4.49 11.48
C ILE A 337 -23.84 3.09 12.08
N ASN A 338 -24.41 2.95 13.29
CA ASN A 338 -24.54 1.67 13.96
C ASN A 338 -25.37 0.64 13.17
N GLU A 339 -26.49 1.05 12.58
CA GLU A 339 -27.28 0.17 11.71
C GLU A 339 -26.46 -0.36 10.52
N HIS A 340 -25.68 0.51 9.88
CA HIS A 340 -24.80 0.09 8.79
C HIS A 340 -23.63 -0.77 9.26
N LEU A 341 -23.08 -0.55 10.45
CA LEU A 341 -22.04 -1.41 11.04
C LEU A 341 -22.58 -2.82 11.31
N VAL A 342 -23.77 -2.94 11.89
CA VAL A 342 -24.43 -4.22 12.12
C VAL A 342 -24.67 -4.94 10.78
N HIS A 343 -25.16 -4.21 9.77
CA HIS A 343 -25.36 -4.77 8.42
C HIS A 343 -24.04 -5.22 7.77
N TYR A 344 -22.97 -4.43 7.91
CA TYR A 344 -21.63 -4.77 7.42
C TYR A 344 -21.11 -6.07 8.05
N VAL A 345 -21.23 -6.22 9.37
CA VAL A 345 -20.81 -7.45 10.07
C VAL A 345 -21.70 -8.63 9.67
N ASN A 346 -23.03 -8.45 9.59
CA ASN A 346 -23.93 -9.50 9.09
C ASN A 346 -23.63 -9.94 7.64
N SER A 347 -22.94 -9.09 6.86
CA SER A 347 -22.49 -9.40 5.50
C SER A 347 -21.12 -10.10 5.46
N GLY A 348 -20.55 -10.45 6.60
CA GLY A 348 -19.26 -11.14 6.73
C GLY A 348 -18.07 -10.22 7.02
N GLY A 349 -18.30 -8.95 7.32
CA GLY A 349 -17.26 -7.98 7.69
C GLY A 349 -16.69 -8.21 9.09
N THR A 350 -15.48 -7.71 9.32
CA THR A 350 -14.86 -7.65 10.66
C THR A 350 -14.93 -6.23 11.20
N LEU A 351 -15.53 -6.08 12.39
CA LEU A 351 -15.58 -4.82 13.15
C LEU A 351 -14.76 -4.98 14.43
N ILE A 352 -13.95 -3.98 14.79
CA ILE A 352 -13.13 -4.00 16.01
C ILE A 352 -13.36 -2.71 16.80
N PHE A 353 -13.57 -2.84 18.11
CA PHE A 353 -13.63 -1.73 19.05
C PHE A 353 -12.35 -1.68 19.89
N GLY A 354 -11.72 -0.51 20.01
CA GLY A 354 -10.46 -0.37 20.76
C GLY A 354 -10.00 1.09 20.90
N PHE A 355 -8.70 1.29 21.11
CA PHE A 355 -8.05 2.61 21.27
C PHE A 355 -8.57 3.40 22.49
N LEU A 356 -9.29 4.51 22.29
CA LEU A 356 -9.81 5.34 23.38
C LEU A 356 -11.01 4.67 24.06
N MET A 357 -11.74 3.80 23.36
CA MET A 357 -13.00 3.26 23.85
C MET A 357 -12.90 2.55 25.22
N PRO A 358 -11.90 1.67 25.50
CA PRO A 358 -11.73 1.08 26.83
C PRO A 358 -11.44 2.10 27.94
N SER A 359 -10.87 3.26 27.61
CA SER A 359 -10.52 4.29 28.59
C SER A 359 -11.68 5.23 28.91
N PHE A 360 -12.58 5.45 27.96
CA PHE A 360 -13.61 6.50 28.04
C PHE A 360 -15.05 5.97 28.04
N ALA A 361 -15.28 4.69 27.80
CA ALA A 361 -16.64 4.14 27.78
C ALA A 361 -17.23 4.13 29.19
N ASP A 362 -18.32 4.88 29.38
CA ASP A 362 -19.14 4.76 30.59
C ASP A 362 -19.76 3.35 30.64
N PRO A 363 -19.59 2.59 31.74
CA PRO A 363 -20.07 1.20 31.84
C PRO A 363 -21.57 1.04 31.57
N HIS A 364 -22.41 1.97 32.04
CA HIS A 364 -23.85 1.88 31.83
C HIS A 364 -24.23 2.09 30.36
N THR A 365 -23.60 3.07 29.73
CA THR A 365 -23.77 3.38 28.31
C THR A 365 -23.28 2.24 27.44
N PHE A 366 -22.11 1.66 27.75
CA PHE A 366 -21.54 0.50 27.08
C PHE A 366 -22.48 -0.72 27.15
N ASP A 367 -22.96 -1.07 28.34
CA ASP A 367 -23.88 -2.18 28.55
C ASP A 367 -25.20 -1.97 27.80
N CYS A 368 -25.71 -0.74 27.78
CA CYS A 368 -26.89 -0.40 27.01
C CYS A 368 -26.65 -0.51 25.50
N TYR A 369 -25.50 -0.06 25.01
CA TYR A 369 -25.12 -0.10 23.61
C TYR A 369 -25.00 -1.54 23.11
N PHE A 370 -24.24 -2.40 23.78
CA PHE A 370 -24.08 -3.80 23.36
C PHE A 370 -25.35 -4.63 23.54
N ARG A 371 -26.22 -4.30 24.50
CA ARG A 371 -27.53 -4.93 24.63
C ARG A 371 -28.51 -4.51 23.54
N LYS A 372 -28.54 -3.23 23.15
CA LYS A 372 -29.52 -2.68 22.20
C LYS A 372 -29.10 -2.84 20.74
N ILE A 373 -27.85 -2.54 20.43
CA ILE A 373 -27.34 -2.52 19.04
C ILE A 373 -26.77 -3.89 18.66
N TRP A 374 -25.99 -4.50 19.56
CA TRP A 374 -25.28 -5.76 19.32
C TRP A 374 -25.92 -6.95 20.06
N GLY A 375 -27.25 -6.91 20.23
CA GLY A 375 -28.00 -7.75 21.18
C GLY A 375 -27.56 -9.21 21.33
N PRO A 376 -27.26 -9.98 20.26
CA PRO A 376 -26.75 -11.35 20.37
C PRO A 376 -25.43 -11.51 21.14
N LEU A 377 -24.59 -10.47 21.19
CA LEU A 377 -23.35 -10.46 21.97
C LEU A 377 -23.62 -10.19 23.45
N ASN A 378 -24.48 -9.20 23.75
CA ASN A 378 -24.87 -8.82 25.12
C ASN A 378 -23.68 -8.67 26.10
N TRP A 379 -22.55 -8.18 25.60
CA TRP A 379 -21.36 -7.94 26.40
C TRP A 379 -21.62 -6.87 27.45
N LYS A 380 -20.96 -7.02 28.60
CA LYS A 380 -21.00 -6.04 29.68
C LYS A 380 -19.60 -5.59 30.05
N SER A 381 -19.47 -4.35 30.48
CA SER A 381 -18.23 -3.85 31.06
C SER A 381 -17.89 -4.66 32.31
N GLY A 382 -16.68 -5.21 32.33
CA GLY A 382 -16.12 -5.94 33.45
C GLY A 382 -15.05 -5.12 34.18
N ASN A 383 -14.07 -5.82 34.74
CA ASN A 383 -13.05 -5.19 35.57
C ASN A 383 -12.03 -4.40 34.75
N TYR A 384 -11.59 -3.26 35.31
CA TYR A 384 -10.42 -2.52 34.86
C TYR A 384 -9.24 -2.82 35.78
N ILE A 385 -8.31 -3.66 35.33
CA ILE A 385 -7.16 -4.11 36.13
C ILE A 385 -5.90 -4.23 35.28
N ARG A 386 -4.74 -4.20 35.95
CA ARG A 386 -3.50 -4.73 35.38
C ARG A 386 -3.32 -6.17 35.81
N ASP A 387 -3.15 -7.08 34.87
CA ASP A 387 -2.88 -8.51 35.12
C ASP A 387 -2.08 -9.11 33.95
N THR A 388 -1.50 -10.29 34.15
CA THR A 388 -0.89 -11.08 33.09
C THR A 388 -1.91 -12.03 32.50
N TYR A 389 -2.26 -11.79 31.23
CA TYR A 389 -3.24 -12.58 30.52
C TYR A 389 -2.57 -13.59 29.61
N LYS A 390 -3.21 -14.75 29.45
CA LYS A 390 -2.71 -15.85 28.62
C LYS A 390 -3.63 -16.07 27.41
N PRO A 391 -3.08 -16.43 26.25
CA PRO A 391 -3.90 -16.80 25.09
C PRO A 391 -4.85 -17.95 25.46
N ASN A 392 -6.09 -17.85 25.00
CA ASN A 392 -7.10 -18.88 25.18
C ASN A 392 -7.05 -19.88 24.02
N SER A 393 -6.83 -21.15 24.32
CA SER A 393 -6.77 -22.21 23.30
C SER A 393 -8.12 -22.51 22.63
N GLN A 394 -9.24 -22.06 23.22
CA GLN A 394 -10.58 -22.26 22.66
C GLN A 394 -11.00 -21.12 21.71
N THR A 395 -10.14 -20.14 21.47
CA THR A 395 -10.52 -18.91 20.75
C THR A 395 -10.95 -19.14 19.31
N ASN A 396 -11.91 -18.34 18.84
CA ASN A 396 -12.36 -18.24 17.45
C ASN A 396 -11.35 -17.54 16.53
N LEU A 397 -10.24 -17.01 17.05
CA LEU A 397 -9.17 -16.45 16.24
C LEU A 397 -8.58 -17.52 15.30
N PRO A 398 -8.29 -17.23 14.02
CA PRO A 398 -7.76 -18.23 13.09
C PRO A 398 -6.47 -18.92 13.62
N PRO A 399 -6.29 -20.25 13.44
CA PRO A 399 -5.20 -21.01 14.06
C PRO A 399 -3.79 -20.49 13.76
N HIS A 400 -3.56 -19.96 12.55
CA HIS A 400 -2.26 -19.41 12.14
C HIS A 400 -1.86 -18.16 12.93
N PHE A 401 -2.83 -17.43 13.50
CA PHE A 401 -2.57 -16.29 14.36
C PHE A 401 -2.44 -16.67 15.84
N GLN A 402 -3.10 -17.76 16.27
CA GLN A 402 -3.05 -18.20 17.68
C GLN A 402 -1.61 -18.50 18.14
N GLY A 403 -0.79 -19.11 17.28
CA GLY A 403 0.59 -19.46 17.59
C GLY A 403 1.55 -18.27 17.77
N GLN A 404 1.13 -17.06 17.38
CA GLN A 404 1.92 -15.83 17.50
C GLN A 404 1.63 -15.08 18.81
N LEU A 405 0.52 -15.39 19.48
CA LEU A 405 0.12 -14.73 20.73
C LEU A 405 0.93 -15.25 21.91
N LYS A 406 1.42 -14.33 22.73
CA LYS A 406 2.19 -14.63 23.95
C LYS A 406 1.46 -14.10 25.17
N SER A 407 1.70 -14.72 26.32
CA SER A 407 1.21 -14.16 27.58
C SER A 407 1.95 -12.85 27.87
N TYR A 408 1.22 -11.80 28.26
CA TYR A 408 1.83 -10.53 28.63
C TYR A 408 0.98 -9.79 29.66
N SER A 409 1.61 -8.85 30.37
CA SER A 409 0.95 -7.97 31.33
C SER A 409 0.33 -6.79 30.61
N MET A 410 -0.98 -6.58 30.80
CA MET A 410 -1.68 -5.41 30.25
C MET A 410 -2.57 -4.75 31.28
N LYS A 411 -2.76 -3.43 31.15
CA LYS A 411 -3.79 -2.70 31.90
C LYS A 411 -5.03 -2.62 31.02
N ALA A 412 -6.07 -3.37 31.35
CA ALA A 412 -7.19 -3.54 30.43
C ALA A 412 -8.56 -3.51 31.10
N VAL A 413 -9.55 -3.05 30.35
CA VAL A 413 -10.97 -3.25 30.64
C VAL A 413 -11.41 -4.57 30.02
N SER A 414 -11.74 -5.53 30.88
CA SER A 414 -12.30 -6.82 30.48
C SER A 414 -13.80 -6.72 30.26
N LEU A 415 -14.37 -7.55 29.38
CA LEU A 415 -15.82 -7.69 29.27
C LEU A 415 -16.31 -8.99 29.89
N GLU A 416 -17.52 -8.93 30.45
CA GLU A 416 -18.30 -10.08 30.91
C GLU A 416 -19.30 -10.54 29.84
N ASN A 417 -20.00 -11.64 30.11
CA ASN A 417 -20.98 -12.26 29.20
C ASN A 417 -20.41 -12.68 27.84
N VAL A 418 -19.09 -12.92 27.79
CA VAL A 418 -18.41 -13.36 26.57
C VAL A 418 -18.36 -14.88 26.56
N LYS A 419 -18.75 -15.53 25.46
CA LYS A 419 -18.64 -16.98 25.32
C LYS A 419 -17.18 -17.43 25.43
N PRO A 420 -16.88 -18.60 26.04
CA PRO A 420 -15.50 -19.06 26.20
C PRO A 420 -14.69 -19.06 24.90
N GLU A 421 -15.29 -19.46 23.78
CA GLU A 421 -14.67 -19.50 22.46
C GLU A 421 -14.44 -18.13 21.82
N ASP A 422 -15.15 -17.08 22.25
CA ASP A 422 -14.95 -15.74 21.72
C ASP A 422 -13.79 -15.00 22.43
N ARG A 423 -13.38 -15.48 23.62
CA ARG A 423 -12.29 -14.88 24.40
C ARG A 423 -10.96 -15.20 23.74
N VAL A 424 -10.16 -14.20 23.42
CA VAL A 424 -8.80 -14.37 22.89
C VAL A 424 -7.78 -14.50 24.01
N TYR A 425 -7.94 -13.69 25.06
CA TYR A 425 -7.10 -13.72 26.26
C TYR A 425 -7.93 -13.98 27.52
N CYS A 426 -7.37 -14.71 28.47
CA CYS A 426 -7.98 -15.01 29.77
C CYS A 426 -7.01 -14.68 30.91
N GLY A 427 -7.53 -14.12 32.02
CA GLY A 427 -6.74 -13.71 33.18
C GLY A 427 -7.34 -14.24 34.50
N GLY A 428 -6.47 -14.66 35.43
CA GLY A 428 -6.80 -14.93 36.83
C GLY A 428 -7.99 -15.87 37.13
N GLY A 429 -8.36 -16.79 36.22
CA GLY A 429 -9.50 -17.71 36.40
C GLY A 429 -10.89 -17.04 36.36
N ARG A 430 -10.97 -15.78 35.94
CA ARG A 430 -12.22 -15.00 35.91
C ARG A 430 -13.00 -15.27 34.63
N GLN A 431 -14.33 -15.20 34.68
CA GLN A 431 -15.19 -15.34 33.50
C GLN A 431 -15.31 -14.04 32.70
N GLN A 432 -14.19 -13.36 32.46
CA GLN A 432 -14.10 -12.10 31.74
C GLN A 432 -12.91 -12.13 30.78
N SER A 433 -12.89 -11.26 29.77
CA SER A 433 -11.78 -11.21 28.82
C SER A 433 -11.44 -9.78 28.39
N PRO A 434 -10.15 -9.38 28.39
CA PRO A 434 -9.71 -8.07 27.89
C PRO A 434 -9.62 -8.01 26.36
N ALA A 435 -9.75 -9.15 25.67
CA ALA A 435 -9.56 -9.21 24.23
C ALA A 435 -10.44 -10.30 23.63
N ILE A 436 -11.33 -9.92 22.72
CA ILE A 436 -12.45 -10.76 22.27
C ILE A 436 -12.50 -10.72 20.75
N PHE A 437 -12.80 -11.86 20.13
CA PHE A 437 -13.05 -11.98 18.70
C PHE A 437 -14.27 -12.89 18.49
N ALA A 438 -15.47 -12.30 18.56
CA ALA A 438 -16.71 -13.05 18.51
C ALA A 438 -17.27 -13.17 17.10
N LYS A 439 -17.81 -14.35 16.79
CA LYS A 439 -18.64 -14.55 15.60
C LYS A 439 -19.98 -13.84 15.76
N TYR A 440 -20.43 -13.15 14.71
CA TYR A 440 -21.68 -12.41 14.71
C TYR A 440 -22.50 -12.71 13.44
N GLY A 441 -23.82 -12.86 13.63
CA GLY A 441 -24.76 -13.24 12.57
C GLY A 441 -24.95 -14.76 12.42
N SER A 442 -26.10 -15.14 11.87
CA SER A 442 -26.46 -16.52 11.55
C SER A 442 -25.89 -16.90 10.18
N GLY A 443 -24.89 -17.80 10.15
CA GLY A 443 -24.36 -18.38 8.90
C GLY A 443 -25.34 -19.30 8.15
N SER A 444 -26.65 -19.11 8.34
CA SER A 444 -27.71 -19.89 7.69
C SER A 444 -28.01 -19.29 6.30
N ASN A 445 -28.03 -20.15 5.27
CA ASN A 445 -28.27 -19.84 3.86
C ASN A 445 -27.12 -19.18 3.09
N GLY A 446 -25.87 -19.60 3.31
CA GLY A 446 -24.74 -19.27 2.44
C GLY A 446 -24.20 -17.84 2.57
N SER A 447 -24.67 -17.04 3.53
CA SER A 447 -24.06 -15.78 3.93
C SER A 447 -22.77 -16.01 4.74
N LYS A 448 -21.75 -15.18 4.51
CA LYS A 448 -20.50 -15.21 5.29
C LYS A 448 -20.76 -14.70 6.71
N GLN A 449 -20.30 -15.42 7.72
CA GLN A 449 -20.38 -15.00 9.12
C GLN A 449 -19.33 -13.91 9.40
N GLY A 450 -19.75 -12.81 10.04
CA GLY A 450 -18.87 -11.70 10.40
C GLY A 450 -18.26 -11.85 11.79
N HIS A 451 -17.41 -10.88 12.15
CA HIS A 451 -16.73 -10.86 13.44
C HIS A 451 -16.83 -9.50 14.12
N VAL A 452 -16.96 -9.51 15.44
CA VAL A 452 -16.88 -8.33 16.30
C VAL A 452 -15.77 -8.52 17.32
N GLY A 453 -14.82 -7.60 17.34
CA GLY A 453 -13.65 -7.61 18.20
C GLY A 453 -13.71 -6.54 19.28
N TRP A 454 -13.10 -6.84 20.43
CA TRP A 454 -12.83 -5.88 21.52
C TRP A 454 -11.35 -5.96 21.89
N LEU A 455 -10.71 -4.79 22.01
CA LEU A 455 -9.34 -4.63 22.47
C LEU A 455 -9.36 -3.71 23.71
N GLY A 456 -9.32 -4.31 24.89
CA GLY A 456 -9.52 -3.63 26.17
C GLY A 456 -8.27 -3.00 26.79
N ASP A 457 -7.09 -3.25 26.23
CA ASP A 457 -5.82 -2.70 26.72
C ASP A 457 -5.75 -1.20 26.45
N VAL A 458 -5.74 -0.42 27.54
CA VAL A 458 -5.80 1.04 27.49
C VAL A 458 -4.50 1.68 26.99
N ASN A 459 -3.39 0.94 27.02
CA ASN A 459 -2.09 1.42 26.56
C ASN A 459 -1.70 0.87 25.19
N MET A 460 -2.48 -0.05 24.63
CA MET A 460 -2.18 -0.73 23.36
C MET A 460 -0.76 -1.29 23.33
N GLU A 461 -0.38 -2.05 24.36
CA GLU A 461 0.94 -2.63 24.51
C GLU A 461 1.25 -3.62 23.35
N GLU A 462 2.51 -4.03 23.20
CA GLU A 462 2.97 -4.76 22.00
C GLU A 462 2.16 -6.02 21.69
N GLY A 463 1.73 -6.76 22.73
CA GLY A 463 0.88 -7.94 22.58
C GLY A 463 -0.51 -7.62 22.01
N MET A 464 -1.07 -6.44 22.31
CA MET A 464 -2.36 -6.00 21.78
C MET A 464 -2.22 -5.53 20.34
N THR A 465 -1.10 -4.87 20.03
CA THR A 465 -0.76 -4.49 18.65
C THR A 465 -0.67 -5.72 17.74
N ALA A 466 -0.02 -6.80 18.19
CA ALA A 466 0.06 -8.05 17.44
C ALA A 466 -1.34 -8.67 17.23
N LEU A 467 -2.19 -8.66 18.26
CA LEU A 467 -3.56 -9.15 18.14
C LEU A 467 -4.41 -8.31 17.17
N LEU A 468 -4.29 -6.98 17.20
CA LEU A 468 -5.02 -6.11 16.29
C LEU A 468 -4.68 -6.42 14.83
N LEU A 469 -3.39 -6.60 14.51
CA LEU A 469 -2.94 -6.98 13.16
C LEU A 469 -3.53 -8.35 12.77
N ALA A 470 -3.48 -9.34 13.67
CA ALA A 470 -4.08 -10.65 13.44
C ALA A 470 -5.59 -10.59 13.18
N MET A 471 -6.35 -9.82 13.96
CA MET A 471 -7.78 -9.61 13.73
C MET A 471 -8.07 -8.93 12.40
N CYS A 472 -7.12 -8.13 11.88
CA CYS A 472 -7.20 -7.52 10.57
C CYS A 472 -6.79 -8.44 9.42
N GLY A 473 -6.21 -9.61 9.71
CA GLY A 473 -5.65 -10.53 8.71
C GLY A 473 -4.27 -10.10 8.17
N LEU A 474 -3.42 -9.48 9.00
CA LEU A 474 -2.15 -8.83 8.64
C LEU A 474 -0.90 -9.41 9.33
#